data_AF-A0A3M2WYA7-F1
#
_entry.id   AF-A0A3M2WYA7-F1
#
_cell.length_a   1.000
_cell.length_b   1.000
_cell.length_c   1.000
_cell.angle_alpha   90.00
_cell.angle_beta   90.00
_cell.angle_gamma   90.00
#
_symmetry.space_group_name_H-M   'P 1'
#
loop_
_entity.id
_entity.type
_entity.pdbx_description
1 polymer ?
#
loop_
_entity_poly.entity_id
_entity_poly.type
_entity_poly.pdbx_seq_one_letter_code
_entity_poly.pdbx_strand_id
1 'polypeptide(L)'
;MPYLLSTLDTVAWRHGVPESVYPEALIPGRREVGGLFSGDMWGSVYPRSGFIHQADDYKAAAVIAQRAGDVVTRRGQVHVYQPLLAKPQPGYWPAGELIETDATTGKWQELTPTLSQSCAVFPNSQPRVQATDGGYAWALWRPYSCCKRAGQTFLGSTDFQ
;
A
#
# COMPACT_ATOMS: atom_id res chain seq x y z
N MET A 1 -11.29 14.15 7.31
CA MET A 1 -9.86 14.33 7.64
C MET A 1 -9.06 13.29 6.86
N PRO A 2 -7.83 13.61 6.37
CA PRO A 2 -6.97 12.63 5.70
C PRO A 2 -6.45 11.58 6.68
N TYR A 3 -6.19 10.36 6.20
CA TYR A 3 -5.63 9.28 7.04
C TYR A 3 -4.14 9.47 7.32
N LEU A 4 -3.39 10.04 6.39
CA LEU A 4 -1.98 10.40 6.57
C LEU A 4 -1.71 11.70 5.82
N LEU A 5 -0.94 12.60 6.44
CA LEU A 5 -0.47 13.83 5.82
C LEU A 5 1.00 14.02 6.16
N SER A 6 1.85 14.01 5.15
CA SER A 6 3.32 14.05 5.28
C SER A 6 3.85 15.23 6.09
N THR A 7 3.14 16.37 6.08
CA THR A 7 3.52 17.56 6.85
C THR A 7 3.37 17.38 8.35
N LEU A 8 2.41 16.56 8.80
CA LEU A 8 2.20 16.26 10.22
C LEU A 8 3.12 15.13 10.72
N ASP A 9 3.57 14.27 9.80
CA ASP A 9 4.41 13.12 10.09
C ASP A 9 5.89 13.37 9.75
N THR A 10 6.40 14.55 10.08
CA THR A 10 7.71 15.02 9.54
C THR A 10 8.88 14.08 9.90
N VAL A 11 8.94 13.57 11.14
CA VAL A 11 10.09 12.75 11.59
C VAL A 11 10.15 11.43 10.83
N ALA A 12 9.06 10.66 10.85
CA ALA A 12 9.02 9.36 10.19
C ALA A 12 8.99 9.50 8.67
N TRP A 13 8.18 10.41 8.12
CA TRP A 13 8.06 10.57 6.68
C TRP A 13 9.29 11.20 6.01
N ARG A 14 9.90 12.24 6.60
CA ARG A 14 11.07 12.90 5.96
C ARG A 14 12.40 12.24 6.27
N HIS A 15 12.57 11.71 7.48
CA HIS A 15 13.86 11.15 7.90
C HIS A 15 13.86 9.63 7.94
N GLY A 16 12.72 8.95 7.79
CA GLY A 16 12.64 7.49 7.86
C GLY A 16 12.94 6.94 9.26
N VAL A 17 12.92 7.77 10.30
CA VAL A 17 13.23 7.39 11.69
C VAL A 17 11.92 7.15 12.45
N PRO A 18 11.81 6.06 13.24
CA PRO A 18 12.87 5.11 13.60
C PRO A 18 13.01 3.92 12.64
N GLU A 19 12.19 3.81 11.61
CA GLU A 19 12.10 2.59 10.77
C GLU A 19 13.39 2.22 10.03
N SER A 20 14.31 3.18 9.86
CA SER A 20 15.64 2.96 9.26
C SER A 20 16.46 1.85 9.93
N VAL A 21 16.19 1.52 11.20
CA VAL A 21 16.87 0.44 11.93
C VAL A 21 16.06 -0.85 11.99
N TYR A 22 14.92 -0.92 11.30
CA TYR A 22 14.11 -2.14 11.26
C TYR A 22 14.79 -3.21 10.41
N PRO A 23 14.64 -4.51 10.75
CA PRO A 23 15.19 -5.60 9.95
C PRO A 23 14.76 -5.53 8.47
N GLU A 24 13.55 -5.10 8.20
CA GLU A 24 12.99 -4.92 6.85
C GLU A 24 13.70 -3.80 6.06
N ALA A 25 14.29 -2.82 6.73
CA ALA A 25 15.08 -1.76 6.09
C ALA A 25 16.54 -2.18 5.84
N LEU A 26 17.05 -3.13 6.63
CA LEU A 26 18.47 -3.51 6.65
C LEU A 26 18.78 -4.79 5.88
N ILE A 27 17.78 -5.67 5.68
CA ILE A 27 17.95 -6.97 5.02
C ILE A 27 17.39 -6.89 3.60
N PRO A 28 18.24 -6.96 2.56
CA PRO A 28 17.78 -7.00 1.17
C PRO A 28 16.82 -8.16 0.90
N GLY A 29 15.84 -7.95 0.02
CA GLY A 29 14.83 -8.94 -0.31
C GLY A 29 13.68 -9.04 0.68
N ARG A 30 13.66 -8.24 1.76
CA ARG A 30 12.52 -8.14 2.67
C ARG A 30 11.70 -6.89 2.38
N ARG A 31 10.38 -7.06 2.29
CA ARG A 31 9.42 -5.98 2.09
C ARG A 31 9.83 -5.06 0.94
N GLU A 32 9.88 -5.62 -0.27
CA GLU A 32 10.28 -4.93 -1.49
C GLU A 32 9.15 -4.95 -2.51
N VAL A 33 9.00 -3.85 -3.24
CA VAL A 33 8.15 -3.80 -4.43
C VAL A 33 8.98 -4.33 -5.60
N GLY A 34 8.69 -5.57 -5.96
CA GLY A 34 9.40 -6.31 -7.00
C GLY A 34 10.43 -7.26 -6.42
N GLY A 35 11.37 -7.69 -7.25
CA GLY A 35 12.35 -8.69 -6.84
C GLY A 35 13.68 -8.56 -7.56
N LEU A 36 14.76 -8.76 -6.81
CA LEU A 36 16.11 -8.77 -7.37
C LEU A 36 16.29 -9.91 -8.40
N PHE A 37 15.81 -11.11 -8.07
CA PHE A 37 15.94 -12.29 -8.94
C PHE A 37 15.01 -12.26 -10.15
N SER A 38 13.90 -11.51 -10.09
CA SER A 38 13.00 -11.32 -11.23
C SER A 38 13.43 -10.17 -12.15
N GLY A 39 14.43 -9.38 -11.76
CA GLY A 39 14.93 -8.25 -12.54
C GLY A 39 13.98 -7.05 -12.64
N ASP A 40 12.89 -7.02 -11.85
CA ASP A 40 11.92 -5.92 -11.84
C ASP A 40 11.79 -5.31 -10.45
N MET A 41 12.94 -4.95 -9.85
CA MET A 41 13.00 -4.26 -8.57
C MET A 41 12.61 -2.79 -8.72
N TRP A 42 11.55 -2.36 -8.02
CA TRP A 42 11.10 -0.97 -8.03
C TRP A 42 11.59 -0.21 -6.80
N GLY A 43 11.67 -0.87 -5.65
CA GLY A 43 12.19 -0.25 -4.44
C GLY A 43 11.79 -0.94 -3.14
N SER A 44 12.40 -0.55 -2.03
CA SER A 44 12.07 -1.06 -0.70
C SER A 44 10.85 -0.36 -0.09
N VAL A 45 10.03 -1.09 0.66
CA VAL A 45 8.94 -0.50 1.46
C VAL A 45 9.50 0.20 2.69
N TYR A 46 10.54 -0.35 3.34
CA TYR A 46 11.15 0.22 4.54
C TYR A 46 12.47 0.96 4.25
N PRO A 47 12.77 2.03 5.00
CA PRO A 47 11.86 2.76 5.89
C PRO A 47 10.72 3.41 5.09
N ARG A 48 9.52 3.54 5.67
CA ARG A 48 8.35 4.12 4.98
C ARG A 48 8.41 5.65 4.95
N SER A 49 9.47 6.17 4.36
CA SER A 49 9.70 7.59 4.13
C SER A 49 9.17 8.03 2.76
N GLY A 50 9.03 9.34 2.57
CA GLY A 50 8.64 9.97 1.31
C GLY A 50 9.75 10.03 0.25
N PHE A 51 10.91 9.39 0.47
CA PHE A 51 12.06 9.46 -0.42
C PHE A 51 12.55 8.06 -0.79
N ILE A 52 12.91 7.89 -2.05
CA ILE A 52 13.56 6.67 -2.53
C ILE A 52 14.54 7.02 -3.65
N HIS A 53 15.67 6.33 -3.69
CA HIS A 53 16.60 6.40 -4.81
C HIS A 53 16.11 5.47 -5.93
N GLN A 54 15.40 6.04 -6.90
CA GLN A 54 14.92 5.34 -8.08
C GLN A 54 15.01 6.30 -9.27
N ALA A 55 15.52 5.83 -10.41
CA ALA A 55 15.74 6.65 -11.60
C ALA A 55 14.48 6.87 -12.42
N ASP A 56 13.48 6.00 -12.27
CA ASP A 56 12.18 6.10 -12.94
C ASP A 56 11.15 6.70 -11.97
N ASP A 57 10.65 7.90 -12.29
CA ASP A 57 9.71 8.65 -11.45
C ASP A 57 8.40 7.89 -11.20
N TYR A 58 7.91 7.15 -12.20
CA TYR A 58 6.73 6.30 -12.04
C TYR A 58 6.95 5.24 -10.98
N LYS A 59 8.09 4.52 -11.05
CA LYS A 59 8.45 3.49 -10.06
C LYS A 59 8.63 4.10 -8.68
N ALA A 60 9.31 5.24 -8.60
CA ALA A 60 9.53 5.94 -7.34
C ALA A 60 8.19 6.29 -6.68
N ALA A 61 7.31 6.98 -7.41
CA ALA A 61 6.03 7.42 -6.90
C ALA A 61 5.08 6.25 -6.56
N ALA A 62 5.12 5.14 -7.32
CA ALA A 62 4.36 3.93 -6.99
C ALA A 62 4.82 3.29 -5.67
N VAL A 63 6.14 3.27 -5.40
CA VAL A 63 6.67 2.79 -4.12
C VAL A 63 6.26 3.73 -2.98
N ILE A 64 6.29 5.05 -3.18
CA ILE A 64 5.83 6.00 -2.16
C ILE A 64 4.32 5.84 -1.87
N ALA A 65 3.50 5.60 -2.91
CA ALA A 65 2.07 5.29 -2.74
C ALA A 65 1.88 3.99 -1.94
N GLN A 66 2.65 2.94 -2.26
CA GLN A 66 2.65 1.68 -1.51
C GLN A 66 3.01 1.90 -0.04
N ARG A 67 4.03 2.71 0.27
CA ARG A 67 4.44 3.04 1.64
C ARG A 67 3.32 3.75 2.40
N ALA A 68 2.71 4.76 1.80
CA ALA A 68 1.58 5.47 2.42
C ALA A 68 0.39 4.52 2.70
N GLY A 69 0.06 3.66 1.73
CA GLY A 69 -0.96 2.62 1.87
C GLY A 69 -0.65 1.62 3.00
N ASP A 70 0.60 1.18 3.09
CA ASP A 70 1.07 0.25 4.12
C ASP A 70 0.98 0.87 5.53
N VAL A 71 1.33 2.14 5.70
CA VAL A 71 1.19 2.84 7.01
C VAL A 71 -0.27 2.89 7.44
N VAL A 72 -1.17 3.38 6.58
CA VAL A 72 -2.59 3.60 6.97
C VAL A 72 -3.38 2.31 7.13
N THR A 73 -2.96 1.22 6.48
CA THR A 73 -3.62 -0.09 6.57
C THR A 73 -3.10 -0.94 7.72
N ARG A 74 -2.31 -0.39 8.65
CA ARG A 74 -1.79 -1.08 9.84
C ARG A 74 -2.10 -0.31 11.11
N ARG A 75 -2.03 -0.97 12.26
CA ARG A 75 -2.17 -0.33 13.59
C ARG A 75 -0.83 -0.23 14.29
N GLY A 76 -0.68 0.78 15.15
CA GLY A 76 0.52 0.95 15.97
C GLY A 76 1.80 1.24 15.19
N GLN A 77 1.69 1.84 14.01
CA GLN A 77 2.88 2.26 13.24
C GLN A 77 3.49 3.51 13.89
N VAL A 78 4.80 3.68 13.73
CA VAL A 78 5.58 4.81 14.28
C VAL A 78 5.45 6.07 13.42
N HIS A 79 4.20 6.41 13.09
CA HIS A 79 3.82 7.53 12.24
C HIS A 79 2.70 8.34 12.90
N VAL A 80 2.52 9.60 12.49
CA VAL A 80 1.33 10.41 12.84
C VAL A 80 0.25 10.20 11.77
N TYR A 81 -0.69 9.31 12.06
CA TYR A 81 -1.72 8.90 11.10
C TYR A 81 -3.01 8.42 11.79
N GLN A 82 -4.08 8.32 11.01
CA GLN A 82 -5.31 7.64 11.37
C GLN A 82 -5.33 6.26 10.67
N PRO A 83 -5.54 5.15 11.39
CA PRO A 83 -5.67 3.85 10.75
C PRO A 83 -6.96 3.73 9.92
N LEU A 84 -6.84 3.20 8.70
CA LEU A 84 -7.95 2.85 7.81
C LEU A 84 -8.63 1.52 8.19
N LEU A 85 -8.06 0.77 9.13
CA LEU A 85 -8.54 -0.55 9.55
C LEU A 85 -9.82 -0.47 10.39
N ALA A 86 -10.95 -0.87 9.81
CA ALA A 86 -12.18 -1.12 10.56
C ALA A 86 -12.04 -2.32 11.51
N LYS A 87 -12.87 -2.37 12.56
CA LYS A 87 -12.90 -3.52 13.48
C LYS A 87 -13.75 -4.64 12.87
N PRO A 88 -13.28 -5.90 12.85
CA PRO A 88 -14.11 -7.02 12.43
C PRO A 88 -15.30 -7.18 13.37
N GLN A 89 -16.43 -7.59 12.81
CA GLN A 89 -17.64 -7.92 13.55
C GLN A 89 -18.31 -9.13 12.88
N PRO A 90 -19.14 -9.93 13.58
CA PRO A 90 -19.79 -11.08 12.96
C PRO A 90 -20.53 -10.71 11.66
N GLY A 91 -20.15 -11.34 10.54
CA GLY A 91 -20.69 -11.03 9.21
C GLY A 91 -20.01 -9.86 8.48
N TYR A 92 -18.92 -9.30 9.00
CA TYR A 92 -18.12 -8.26 8.35
C TYR A 92 -16.63 -8.50 8.58
N TRP A 93 -15.93 -8.78 7.49
CA TRP A 93 -14.50 -9.00 7.43
C TRP A 93 -13.87 -7.80 6.71
N PRO A 94 -13.31 -6.84 7.47
CA PRO A 94 -12.63 -5.71 6.88
C PRO A 94 -11.35 -6.16 6.17
N ALA A 95 -10.90 -5.35 5.22
CA ALA A 95 -9.61 -5.55 4.58
C ALA A 95 -8.50 -5.62 5.65
N GLY A 96 -7.57 -6.58 5.49
CA GLY A 96 -6.43 -6.76 6.39
C GLY A 96 -5.37 -5.66 6.24
N GLU A 97 -4.10 -5.99 6.39
CA GLU A 97 -2.99 -5.07 6.09
C GLU A 97 -2.74 -5.01 4.58
N LEU A 98 -2.10 -3.97 4.05
CA LEU A 98 -1.61 -3.98 2.67
C LEU A 98 -0.27 -4.72 2.61
N ILE A 99 -0.15 -5.61 1.63
CA ILE A 99 1.08 -6.31 1.32
C ILE A 99 1.42 -6.05 -0.14
N GLU A 100 2.63 -5.58 -0.37
CA GLU A 100 3.19 -5.36 -1.71
C GLU A 100 3.14 -6.65 -2.56
N THR A 101 2.89 -6.52 -3.86
CA THR A 101 2.74 -7.66 -4.79
C THR A 101 1.53 -8.58 -4.53
N ASP A 102 0.83 -8.48 -3.39
CA ASP A 102 -0.30 -9.35 -3.06
C ASP A 102 -1.66 -8.72 -3.41
N ALA A 103 -2.22 -9.19 -4.51
CA ALA A 103 -3.50 -8.74 -5.07
C ALA A 103 -4.71 -9.07 -4.18
N THR A 104 -4.56 -9.99 -3.22
CA THR A 104 -5.61 -10.34 -2.25
C THR A 104 -5.73 -9.33 -1.11
N THR A 105 -4.73 -8.46 -0.93
CA THR A 105 -4.75 -7.42 0.09
C THR A 105 -5.18 -6.06 -0.46
N GLY A 106 -4.81 -5.76 -1.71
CA GLY A 106 -5.25 -4.56 -2.39
C GLY A 106 -4.68 -4.43 -3.79
N LYS A 107 -5.25 -3.51 -4.57
CA LYS A 107 -4.80 -3.17 -5.93
C LYS A 107 -4.81 -1.67 -6.12
N TRP A 108 -3.92 -1.18 -6.96
CA TRP A 108 -3.79 0.22 -7.31
C TRP A 108 -4.36 0.48 -8.70
N GLN A 109 -5.13 1.56 -8.82
CA GLN A 109 -5.59 2.10 -10.09
C GLN A 109 -4.91 3.45 -10.32
N GLU A 110 -4.20 3.58 -11.44
CA GLU A 110 -3.59 4.86 -11.82
C GLU A 110 -4.66 5.89 -12.20
N LEU A 111 -4.55 7.09 -11.65
CA LEU A 111 -5.42 8.23 -11.94
C LEU A 111 -4.72 9.30 -12.76
N THR A 112 -3.43 9.52 -12.52
CA THR A 112 -2.56 10.48 -13.23
C THR A 112 -1.16 9.86 -13.38
N PRO A 113 -0.46 10.09 -14.51
CA PRO A 113 -0.79 11.00 -15.62
C PRO A 113 -1.89 10.52 -16.55
N THR A 114 -2.18 9.23 -16.60
CA THR A 114 -3.25 8.68 -17.44
C THR A 114 -4.19 7.81 -16.64
N LEU A 115 -5.51 8.03 -16.76
CA LEU A 115 -6.50 7.22 -16.07
C LEU A 115 -6.50 5.78 -16.62
N SER A 116 -6.11 4.84 -15.78
CA SER A 116 -6.21 3.41 -16.10
C SER A 116 -7.62 2.90 -15.81
N GLN A 117 -8.15 2.05 -16.71
CA GLN A 117 -9.43 1.34 -16.52
C GLN A 117 -9.26 0.01 -15.77
N SER A 118 -8.06 -0.31 -15.31
CA SER A 118 -7.74 -1.57 -14.63
C SER A 118 -6.93 -1.32 -13.37
N CYS A 119 -7.02 -2.27 -12.43
CA CYS A 119 -6.28 -2.22 -11.17
C CYS A 119 -5.19 -3.30 -11.18
N ALA A 120 -4.00 -2.99 -10.68
CA ALA A 120 -2.89 -3.92 -10.58
C ALA A 120 -2.16 -3.77 -9.25
N VAL A 121 -1.37 -4.77 -8.89
CA VAL A 121 -0.37 -4.61 -7.82
C VAL A 121 0.89 -3.96 -8.39
N PHE A 122 1.79 -3.53 -7.52
CA PHE A 122 3.15 -3.21 -7.92
C PHE A 122 4.08 -4.37 -7.55
N PRO A 123 5.06 -4.70 -8.41
CA PRO A 123 5.27 -4.17 -9.75
C PRO A 123 4.22 -4.71 -10.75
N ASN A 124 4.08 -4.04 -11.90
CA ASN A 124 3.26 -4.53 -13.02
C ASN A 124 3.88 -4.18 -14.38
N SER A 125 3.35 -4.81 -15.44
CA SER A 125 3.79 -4.64 -16.83
C SER A 125 2.95 -3.65 -17.63
N GLN A 126 2.13 -2.82 -16.96
CA GLN A 126 1.30 -1.83 -17.64
C GLN A 126 2.17 -0.70 -18.23
N PRO A 127 1.69 0.03 -19.25
CA PRO A 127 2.41 1.20 -19.77
C PRO A 127 2.65 2.23 -18.66
N ARG A 128 3.92 2.58 -18.43
CA ARG A 128 4.35 3.56 -17.42
C ARG A 128 4.53 4.93 -18.07
N VAL A 129 3.42 5.65 -18.24
CA VAL A 129 3.45 7.01 -18.79
C VAL A 129 4.10 7.93 -17.76
N GLN A 130 5.07 8.75 -18.19
CA GLN A 130 5.75 9.69 -17.31
C GLN A 130 4.96 11.01 -17.22
N ALA A 131 4.75 11.50 -16.00
CA ALA A 131 4.05 12.76 -15.78
C ALA A 131 4.98 13.93 -16.12
N THR A 132 4.49 14.92 -16.86
CA THR A 132 5.32 16.08 -17.26
C THR A 132 5.69 16.99 -16.10
N ASP A 133 4.89 17.00 -15.04
CA ASP A 133 5.10 17.76 -13.81
C ASP A 133 5.63 16.89 -12.65
N GLY A 134 5.90 15.61 -12.90
CA GLY A 134 6.28 14.62 -11.88
C GLY A 134 5.15 14.23 -10.92
N GLY A 135 3.90 14.60 -11.23
CA GLY A 135 2.74 14.33 -10.39
C GLY A 135 2.06 12.99 -10.71
N TYR A 136 2.03 12.09 -9.72
CA TYR A 136 1.36 10.78 -9.83
C TYR A 136 0.32 10.60 -8.73
N ALA A 137 -0.77 9.90 -9.03
CA ALA A 137 -1.79 9.55 -8.06
C ALA A 137 -2.44 8.21 -8.41
N TRP A 138 -2.73 7.44 -7.37
CA TRP A 138 -3.39 6.15 -7.47
C TRP A 138 -4.55 6.06 -6.50
N ALA A 139 -5.61 5.36 -6.91
CA ALA A 139 -6.66 4.89 -6.01
C ALA A 139 -6.29 3.49 -5.48
N LEU A 140 -6.37 3.31 -4.16
CA LEU A 140 -6.19 2.01 -3.51
C LEU A 140 -7.53 1.29 -3.35
N TRP A 141 -7.69 0.18 -4.04
CA TRP A 141 -8.82 -0.73 -3.92
C TRP A 141 -8.51 -1.84 -2.92
N ARG A 142 -9.44 -2.07 -1.98
CA ARG A 142 -9.28 -3.00 -0.86
C ARG A 142 -10.45 -3.99 -0.82
N PRO A 143 -10.20 -5.28 -0.53
CA PRO A 143 -11.27 -6.27 -0.43
C PRO A 143 -11.94 -6.18 0.93
N TYR A 144 -13.22 -5.84 0.93
CA TYR A 144 -14.08 -5.93 2.10
C TYR A 144 -15.14 -6.98 1.83
N SER A 145 -15.27 -7.94 2.73
CA SER A 145 -16.30 -8.98 2.63
C SER A 145 -17.35 -8.74 3.70
N CYS A 146 -18.63 -8.74 3.31
CA CYS A 146 -19.73 -8.60 4.23
C CYS A 146 -20.88 -9.56 3.87
N CYS A 147 -21.63 -9.95 4.89
CA CYS A 147 -22.83 -10.74 4.75
C CYS A 147 -23.98 -10.02 5.46
N LYS A 148 -25.18 -10.08 4.86
CA LYS A 148 -26.38 -9.64 5.56
C LYS A 148 -26.56 -10.49 6.81
N ARG A 149 -26.82 -9.86 7.95
CA ARG A 149 -27.07 -10.57 9.20
C ARG A 149 -28.33 -11.43 9.06
N ALA A 150 -28.17 -12.75 9.03
CA ALA A 150 -29.24 -13.73 8.94
C ALA A 150 -29.56 -14.44 10.27
N GLY A 151 -28.91 -14.03 11.37
CA GLY A 151 -29.08 -14.64 12.69
C GLY A 151 -28.31 -13.92 13.80
N GLN A 152 -28.29 -14.52 14.99
CA GLN A 152 -27.55 -13.98 16.14
C GLN A 152 -26.06 -14.31 16.10
N THR A 153 -25.71 -15.54 15.72
CA THR A 153 -24.33 -16.05 15.65
C THR A 153 -24.01 -16.47 14.22
N PHE A 154 -22.83 -16.05 13.73
CA PHE A 154 -22.33 -16.51 12.43
C PHE A 154 -21.78 -17.93 12.59
N LEU A 155 -22.31 -18.89 11.81
CA LEU A 155 -21.87 -20.28 11.83
C LEU A 155 -20.93 -20.62 10.65
N GLY A 156 -21.01 -19.88 9.54
CA GLY A 156 -20.19 -20.09 8.35
C GLY A 156 -20.79 -19.44 7.11
N SER A 157 -19.98 -19.31 6.05
CA SER A 157 -20.38 -18.91 4.70
C SER A 157 -19.63 -19.77 3.68
N THR A 158 -20.24 -19.98 2.52
CA THR A 158 -19.61 -20.64 1.37
C THR A 158 -19.59 -19.65 0.23
N ASP A 159 -18.40 -19.27 -0.22
CA ASP A 159 -18.23 -18.47 -1.43
C ASP A 159 -18.12 -19.43 -2.62
N PHE A 160 -18.93 -19.20 -3.66
CA PHE A 160 -18.79 -19.90 -4.93
C PHE A 160 -17.79 -19.13 -5.79
N GLN A 161 -16.70 -19.80 -6.15
CA GLN A 161 -15.62 -19.27 -6.97
C GLN A 161 -15.92 -19.46 -8.46
#